data_AF-A0A7S4VVB7-F1
#
_entry.id   AF-A0A7S4VVB7-F1
#
_cell.length_a   1.000
_cell.length_b   1.000
_cell.length_c   1.000
_cell.angle_alpha   90.00
_cell.angle_beta   90.00
_cell.angle_gamma   90.00
#
_symmetry.space_group_name_H-M   'P 1'
#
loop_
_entity.id
_entity.type
_entity.pdbx_description
1 polymer ?
#
loop_
_entity_poly.entity_id
_entity_poly.type
_entity_poly.pdbx_seq_one_letter_code
_entity_poly.pdbx_strand_id
1 'polypeptide(L)'
;APAPARPPRAEAAAGFAAEPAPAPRAARPRFGPAGSEEAKELCPQCRLPLGDLAYAVDLNGPALLHGECKAQLILKDLQKTDEARLRKDAAVKRERRAKYDLGWKIQCVPRNPAPAVKLGCSYLPQGMCALVWREENKTLTVVPTANAAASVNLEYLS
;
A
#
# COMPACT_ATOMS: atom_id res chain seq x y z
N ALA A 1 17.95 -41.46 24.36
CA ALA A 1 18.31 -40.15 23.78
C ALA A 1 17.57 -40.02 22.45
N PRO A 2 16.65 -39.05 22.28
CA PRO A 2 15.96 -38.86 21.00
C PRO A 2 16.79 -37.95 20.07
N ALA A 3 16.78 -38.28 18.78
CA ALA A 3 17.55 -37.64 17.71
C ALA A 3 17.14 -36.18 17.44
N PRO A 4 18.04 -35.34 16.89
CA PRO A 4 17.72 -33.95 16.57
C PRO A 4 16.76 -33.82 15.38
N ALA A 5 15.76 -32.97 15.54
CA ALA A 5 14.75 -32.64 14.53
C ALA A 5 15.39 -31.97 13.31
N ARG A 6 14.98 -32.41 12.11
CA ARG A 6 15.32 -31.79 10.82
C ARG A 6 14.71 -30.39 10.70
N PRO A 7 15.44 -29.40 10.14
CA PRO A 7 14.85 -28.11 9.82
C PRO A 7 13.88 -28.19 8.62
N PRO A 8 12.85 -27.32 8.57
CA PRO A 8 11.91 -27.27 7.46
C PRO A 8 12.58 -26.72 6.19
N ARG A 9 12.20 -27.32 5.05
CA ARG A 9 12.59 -26.92 3.70
C ARG A 9 12.12 -25.48 3.42
N ALA A 10 13.03 -24.64 2.93
CA ALA A 10 12.68 -23.35 2.36
C ALA A 10 11.93 -23.58 1.04
N GLU A 11 10.64 -23.24 1.00
CA GLU A 11 9.88 -23.18 -0.24
C GLU A 11 10.21 -21.86 -0.95
N ALA A 12 10.74 -21.99 -2.16
CA ALA A 12 11.07 -20.88 -3.05
C ALA A 12 9.78 -20.14 -3.41
N ALA A 13 9.76 -18.83 -3.13
CA ALA A 13 8.72 -17.94 -3.61
C ALA A 13 8.84 -17.83 -5.13
N ALA A 14 7.89 -18.46 -5.85
CA ALA A 14 7.70 -18.22 -7.27
C ALA A 14 7.20 -16.77 -7.44
N GLY A 15 8.06 -15.91 -7.98
CA GLY A 15 7.68 -14.58 -8.41
C GLY A 15 6.70 -14.70 -9.58
N PHE A 16 5.46 -14.25 -9.37
CA PHE A 16 4.54 -14.01 -10.48
C PHE A 16 5.06 -12.80 -11.25
N ALA A 17 5.75 -13.06 -12.36
CA ALA A 17 6.03 -12.03 -13.36
C ALA A 17 4.68 -11.51 -13.86
N ALA A 18 4.43 -10.21 -13.65
CA ALA A 18 3.31 -9.54 -14.30
C ALA A 18 3.56 -9.56 -15.81
N GLU A 19 2.66 -10.19 -16.57
CA GLU A 19 2.72 -10.15 -18.03
C GLU A 19 2.67 -8.69 -18.52
N PRO A 20 3.46 -8.35 -19.55
CA PRO A 20 3.46 -7.01 -20.11
C PRO A 20 2.07 -6.68 -20.69
N ALA A 21 1.58 -5.48 -20.37
CA ALA A 21 0.31 -5.00 -20.90
C ALA A 21 0.31 -5.05 -22.44
N PRO A 22 -0.75 -5.59 -23.08
CA PRO A 22 -0.81 -5.68 -24.53
C PRO A 22 -0.82 -4.28 -25.16
N ALA A 23 -0.02 -4.11 -26.21
CA ALA A 23 0.07 -2.86 -26.96
C ALA A 23 -1.31 -2.41 -27.45
N PRO A 24 -1.57 -1.09 -27.50
CA PRO A 24 -2.84 -0.57 -27.97
C PRO A 24 -3.05 -0.99 -29.42
N ARG A 25 -4.05 -1.85 -29.65
CA ARG A 25 -4.54 -2.09 -31.02
C ARG A 25 -5.26 -0.83 -31.45
N ALA A 26 -4.58 0.01 -32.24
CA ALA A 26 -5.26 1.04 -33.01
C ALA A 26 -6.38 0.35 -33.78
N ALA A 27 -7.63 0.70 -33.48
CA ALA A 27 -8.75 0.27 -34.28
C ALA A 27 -8.44 0.64 -35.74
N ARG A 28 -8.50 -0.33 -36.64
CA ARG A 28 -8.40 -0.07 -38.08
C ARG A 28 -9.36 1.08 -38.41
N PRO A 29 -8.94 2.12 -39.15
CA PRO A 29 -9.86 3.15 -39.59
C PRO A 29 -10.98 2.47 -40.40
N ARG A 30 -12.21 2.54 -39.88
CA ARG A 30 -13.40 2.09 -40.60
C ARG A 30 -13.69 3.14 -41.68
N PHE A 31 -13.10 2.99 -42.86
CA PHE A 31 -13.58 3.69 -44.05
C PHE A 31 -14.91 3.04 -44.47
N GLY A 32 -16.01 3.50 -43.88
CA GLY A 32 -17.36 3.23 -44.36
C GLY A 32 -17.72 4.19 -45.51
N PRO A 33 -18.50 3.76 -46.51
CA PRO A 33 -18.93 4.64 -47.59
C PRO A 33 -19.80 5.78 -47.02
N ALA A 34 -19.45 7.01 -47.36
CA ALA A 34 -20.18 8.22 -46.98
C ALA A 34 -21.62 8.16 -47.52
N GLY A 35 -22.62 7.93 -46.66
CA GLY A 35 -24.01 7.91 -47.11
C GLY A 35 -25.10 7.36 -46.20
N SER A 36 -24.84 7.01 -44.94
CA SER A 36 -25.89 6.66 -43.97
C SER A 36 -25.65 7.43 -42.68
N GLU A 37 -26.71 7.92 -42.02
CA GLU A 37 -26.62 8.56 -40.70
C GLU A 37 -25.81 7.66 -39.76
N GLU A 38 -24.54 8.00 -39.59
CA GLU A 38 -23.58 7.18 -38.88
C GLU A 38 -24.00 7.15 -37.41
N ALA A 39 -24.49 5.99 -36.95
CA ALA A 39 -24.69 5.73 -35.54
C ALA A 39 -23.32 5.81 -34.86
N LYS A 40 -22.96 7.02 -34.39
CA LYS A 40 -21.71 7.26 -33.67
C LYS A 40 -21.72 6.40 -32.42
N GLU A 41 -20.79 5.46 -32.35
CA GLU A 41 -20.63 4.62 -31.17
C GLU A 41 -20.36 5.52 -29.96
N LEU A 42 -21.12 5.32 -28.88
CA LEU A 42 -20.99 6.10 -27.64
C LEU A 42 -20.12 5.34 -26.65
N CYS A 43 -19.22 6.06 -25.97
CA CYS A 43 -18.47 5.49 -24.86
C CYS A 43 -19.45 5.10 -23.72
N PRO A 44 -19.47 3.85 -23.25
CA PRO A 44 -20.38 3.44 -22.18
C PRO A 44 -20.11 4.13 -20.84
N GLN A 45 -18.89 4.65 -20.64
CA GLN A 45 -18.47 5.29 -19.38
C GLN A 45 -18.95 6.74 -19.26
N CYS A 46 -18.75 7.56 -20.29
CA CYS A 46 -19.11 8.99 -20.26
C CYS A 46 -20.29 9.35 -21.16
N ARG A 47 -20.80 8.40 -21.96
CA ARG A 47 -21.91 8.55 -22.92
C ARG A 47 -21.67 9.58 -24.03
N LEU A 48 -20.42 10.01 -24.22
CA LEU A 48 -20.03 10.89 -25.32
C LEU A 48 -19.64 10.07 -26.57
N PRO A 49 -19.80 10.65 -27.77
CA PRO A 49 -19.35 10.01 -29.01
C PRO A 49 -17.87 9.63 -28.97
N LEU A 50 -17.55 8.45 -29.47
CA LEU A 50 -16.17 8.04 -29.70
C LEU A 50 -15.58 8.87 -30.86
N GLY A 51 -14.31 9.21 -30.73
CA GLY A 51 -13.53 9.84 -31.80
C GLY A 51 -12.76 8.81 -32.62
N ASP A 52 -11.76 9.26 -33.37
CA ASP A 52 -10.95 8.41 -34.25
C ASP A 52 -10.14 7.34 -33.50
N LEU A 53 -9.86 7.57 -32.21
CA LEU A 53 -9.12 6.66 -31.35
C LEU A 53 -10.00 6.15 -30.22
N ALA A 54 -10.17 4.82 -30.17
CA ALA A 54 -10.91 4.13 -29.12
C ALA A 54 -10.19 2.84 -28.69
N TYR A 55 -10.43 2.44 -27.44
CA TYR A 55 -9.78 1.31 -26.77
C TYR A 55 -10.82 0.28 -26.35
N ALA A 56 -10.53 -1.01 -26.55
CA ALA A 56 -11.40 -2.07 -26.07
C ALA A 56 -11.40 -2.16 -24.54
N VAL A 57 -12.57 -2.41 -23.95
CA VAL A 57 -12.71 -2.67 -22.51
C VAL A 57 -11.95 -3.93 -22.14
N ASP A 58 -12.19 -5.03 -22.86
CA ASP A 58 -11.57 -6.33 -22.66
C ASP A 58 -11.07 -6.91 -23.99
N LEU A 59 -10.16 -7.89 -23.95
CA LEU A 59 -9.61 -8.55 -25.14
C LEU A 59 -10.68 -9.17 -26.05
N ASN A 60 -11.83 -9.55 -25.48
CA ASN A 60 -12.94 -10.19 -26.17
C ASN A 60 -14.21 -9.32 -26.19
N GLY A 61 -14.16 -8.10 -25.66
CA GLY A 61 -15.33 -7.24 -25.49
C GLY A 61 -15.61 -6.38 -26.72
N PRO A 62 -16.87 -6.26 -27.18
CA PRO A 62 -17.23 -5.35 -28.27
C PRO A 62 -17.26 -3.87 -27.84
N ALA A 63 -17.19 -3.59 -26.53
CA ALA A 63 -17.29 -2.24 -26.00
C ALA A 63 -15.99 -1.45 -26.15
N LEU A 64 -16.11 -0.25 -26.70
CA LEU A 64 -15.01 0.69 -26.91
C LEU A 64 -15.12 1.90 -25.96
N LEU A 65 -13.99 2.37 -25.46
CA LEU A 65 -13.85 3.52 -24.57
C LEU A 65 -12.93 4.58 -25.17
N HIS A 66 -13.11 5.82 -24.74
CA HIS A 66 -12.06 6.84 -24.90
C HIS A 66 -10.78 6.43 -24.14
N GLY A 67 -9.63 6.89 -24.62
CA GLY A 67 -8.35 6.68 -23.94
C GLY A 67 -8.38 7.18 -22.49
N GLU A 68 -8.98 8.34 -22.23
CA GLU A 68 -9.15 8.88 -20.87
C GLU A 68 -10.00 7.98 -19.98
N CYS A 69 -11.12 7.45 -20.49
CA CYS A 69 -12.02 6.58 -19.75
C CYS A 69 -11.35 5.23 -19.44
N LYS A 70 -10.57 4.69 -20.39
CA LYS A 70 -9.78 3.48 -20.18
C LYS A 70 -8.67 3.70 -19.15
N ALA A 71 -7.96 4.82 -19.21
CA ALA A 71 -6.93 5.16 -18.23
C ALA A 71 -7.51 5.27 -16.81
N GLN A 72 -8.67 5.91 -16.64
CA GLN A 72 -9.35 5.96 -15.35
C GLN A 72 -9.75 4.58 -14.82
N LEU A 73 -10.19 3.68 -15.70
CA LEU A 73 -10.55 2.31 -15.32
C LEU A 73 -9.31 1.54 -14.85
N ILE A 74 -8.20 1.61 -15.60
CA ILE A 74 -6.93 0.99 -15.21
C ILE A 74 -6.44 1.54 -13.86
N LEU A 75 -6.50 2.85 -13.65
CA LEU A 75 -6.11 3.46 -12.37
C LEU A 75 -6.95 2.95 -11.20
N LYS A 76 -8.26 2.83 -11.37
CA LYS A 76 -9.14 2.27 -10.33
C LYS A 76 -8.81 0.82 -10.01
N ASP A 77 -8.49 0.02 -11.03
CA ASP A 77 -8.13 -1.38 -10.80
C ASP A 77 -6.78 -1.50 -10.08
N LEU A 78 -5.78 -0.69 -10.45
CA LEU A 78 -4.51 -0.62 -9.74
C LEU A 78 -4.71 -0.25 -8.27
N GLN A 79 -5.50 0.79 -7.99
CA GLN A 79 -5.82 1.21 -6.62
C GLN A 79 -6.47 0.08 -5.81
N LYS A 80 -7.45 -0.63 -6.37
CA LYS A 80 -8.07 -1.78 -5.71
C LYS A 80 -7.07 -2.89 -5.41
N THR A 81 -6.18 -3.20 -6.37
CA THR A 81 -5.16 -4.24 -6.17
C THR A 81 -4.16 -3.87 -5.08
N ASP A 82 -3.71 -2.61 -5.05
CA ASP A 82 -2.79 -2.11 -4.03
C ASP A 82 -3.46 -2.07 -2.65
N GLU A 83 -4.69 -1.59 -2.54
CA GLU A 83 -5.44 -1.63 -1.28
C GLU A 83 -5.58 -3.06 -0.74
N ALA A 84 -5.88 -4.03 -1.62
CA ALA A 84 -5.98 -5.43 -1.24
C ALA A 84 -4.62 -5.98 -0.75
N ARG A 85 -3.51 -5.63 -1.41
CA ARG A 85 -2.16 -6.00 -1.00
C ARG A 85 -1.80 -5.40 0.36
N LEU A 86 -2.02 -4.10 0.54
CA LEU A 86 -1.76 -3.39 1.79
C LEU A 86 -2.56 -3.97 2.96
N ARG A 87 -3.84 -4.34 2.75
CA ARG A 87 -4.66 -4.98 3.77
C ARG A 87 -4.11 -6.35 4.18
N LYS A 88 -3.67 -7.17 3.22
CA LYS A 88 -3.02 -8.47 3.49
C LYS A 88 -1.71 -8.29 4.26
N ASP A 89 -0.85 -7.38 3.80
CA ASP A 89 0.43 -7.09 4.46
C ASP A 89 0.24 -6.57 5.89
N ALA A 90 -0.75 -5.70 6.09
CA ALA A 90 -1.10 -5.19 7.41
C ALA A 90 -1.59 -6.30 8.35
N ALA A 91 -2.39 -7.25 7.85
CA ALA A 91 -2.85 -8.39 8.63
C ALA A 91 -1.69 -9.31 9.05
N VAL A 92 -0.80 -9.66 8.12
CA VAL A 92 0.39 -10.47 8.41
C VAL A 92 1.33 -9.75 9.38
N LYS A 93 1.58 -8.45 9.18
CA LYS A 93 2.37 -7.63 10.09
C LYS A 93 1.77 -7.61 11.49
N ARG A 94 0.44 -7.46 11.61
CA ARG A 94 -0.26 -7.49 12.91
C ARG A 94 -0.13 -8.83 13.61
N GLU A 95 -0.36 -9.93 12.90
CA GLU A 95 -0.23 -11.29 13.44
C GLU A 95 1.19 -11.55 13.94
N ARG A 96 2.21 -11.22 13.14
CA ARG A 96 3.62 -11.40 13.53
C ARG A 96 3.98 -10.53 14.73
N ARG A 97 3.51 -9.28 14.79
CA ARG A 97 3.74 -8.41 15.95
C ARG A 97 3.15 -8.99 17.22
N ALA A 98 1.93 -9.53 17.16
CA ALA A 98 1.32 -10.21 18.30
C ALA A 98 2.09 -11.49 18.70
N LYS A 99 2.49 -12.31 17.72
CA LYS A 99 3.18 -13.58 17.96
C LYS A 99 4.56 -13.42 18.61
N TYR A 100 5.32 -12.44 18.18
CA TYR A 100 6.71 -12.22 18.62
C TYR A 100 6.85 -11.06 19.60
N ASP A 101 5.73 -10.53 20.08
CA ASP A 101 5.66 -9.34 20.92
C ASP A 101 6.43 -8.13 20.37
N LEU A 102 6.41 -7.97 19.04
CA LEU A 102 7.16 -6.92 18.36
C LEU A 102 6.40 -5.59 18.46
N GLY A 103 6.97 -4.69 19.23
CA GLY A 103 6.48 -3.32 19.41
C GLY A 103 7.06 -2.71 20.68
N TRP A 104 7.27 -1.40 20.67
CA TRP A 104 7.67 -0.69 21.89
C TRP A 104 6.47 -0.58 22.82
N LYS A 105 6.30 -1.59 23.70
CA LYS A 105 5.40 -1.44 24.84
C LYS A 105 6.07 -0.51 25.84
N ILE A 106 5.31 0.44 26.40
CA ILE A 106 5.79 1.35 27.47
C ILE A 106 6.40 0.53 28.63
N GLN A 107 5.83 -0.65 28.90
CA GLN A 107 6.29 -1.58 29.92
C GLN A 107 7.67 -2.18 29.63
N CYS A 108 8.05 -2.30 28.36
CA CYS A 108 9.32 -2.86 27.90
C CYS A 108 10.41 -1.80 27.66
N VAL A 109 10.11 -0.51 27.86
CA VAL A 109 11.12 0.56 27.77
C VAL A 109 12.08 0.40 28.95
N PRO A 110 13.38 0.18 28.73
CA PRO A 110 14.34 0.04 29.82
C PRO A 110 14.35 1.30 30.70
N ARG A 111 14.01 1.14 31.98
CA ARG A 111 14.19 2.20 32.96
C ARG A 111 15.66 2.24 33.34
N ASN A 112 16.39 3.22 32.81
CA ASN A 112 17.81 3.43 33.07
C ASN A 112 18.14 4.62 34.01
N PRO A 113 17.30 5.00 35.01
CA PRO A 113 17.61 6.19 35.81
C PRO A 113 18.88 6.00 36.65
N ALA A 114 19.12 4.81 37.20
CA ALA A 114 20.29 4.55 38.04
C ALA A 114 21.63 4.61 37.27
N PRO A 115 21.79 3.99 36.08
CA PRO A 115 22.97 4.19 35.24
C PRO A 115 23.17 5.65 34.81
N ALA A 116 22.09 6.35 34.44
CA ALA A 116 22.16 7.76 34.00
C ALA A 116 22.71 8.68 35.11
N VAL A 117 22.27 8.48 36.35
CA VAL A 117 22.79 9.20 37.52
C VAL A 117 24.28 8.88 37.74
N LYS A 118 24.68 7.61 37.64
CA LYS A 118 26.09 7.20 37.80
C LYS A 118 27.01 7.78 36.73
N LEU A 119 26.49 8.02 35.52
CA LEU A 119 27.23 8.63 34.41
C LEU A 119 27.26 10.17 34.47
N GLY A 120 26.65 10.78 35.49
CA GLY A 120 26.59 12.25 35.61
C GLY A 120 25.70 12.90 34.55
N CYS A 121 24.84 12.13 33.86
CA CYS A 121 23.87 12.69 32.94
C CYS A 121 22.83 13.48 33.76
N SER A 122 22.75 14.79 33.55
CA SER A 122 21.70 15.61 34.13
C SER A 122 20.34 15.18 33.56
N TYR A 123 19.49 14.62 34.41
CA TYR A 123 18.12 14.21 34.08
C TYR A 123 17.21 15.46 33.99
N LEU A 124 17.55 16.40 33.12
CA LEU A 124 16.74 17.59 32.87
C LEU A 124 16.03 17.41 31.53
N PRO A 125 14.70 17.18 31.52
CA PRO A 125 13.92 17.10 30.29
C PRO A 125 13.65 18.51 29.75
N GLN A 126 14.66 19.37 29.67
CA GLN A 126 14.53 20.65 28.98
C GLN A 126 14.76 20.41 27.49
N GLY A 127 13.65 20.23 26.76
CA GLY A 127 13.64 20.24 25.30
C GLY A 127 13.41 18.89 24.61
N MET A 128 13.35 17.77 25.34
CA MET A 128 13.01 16.46 24.74
C MET A 128 11.57 16.06 25.06
N CYS A 129 10.76 15.91 24.01
CA CYS A 129 9.37 15.51 24.08
C CYS A 129 9.08 14.37 23.09
N ALA A 130 8.21 13.45 23.50
CA ALA A 130 7.71 12.35 22.69
C ALA A 130 6.23 12.58 22.36
N LEU A 131 5.81 12.09 21.20
CA LEU A 131 4.41 12.04 20.80
C LEU A 131 3.87 10.65 21.10
N VAL A 132 2.85 10.57 21.94
CA VAL A 132 2.18 9.32 22.30
C VAL A 132 0.80 9.31 21.65
N TRP A 133 0.55 8.30 20.81
CA TRP A 133 -0.78 8.01 20.29
C TRP A 133 -1.58 7.21 21.31
N ARG A 134 -2.75 7.72 21.73
CA ARG A 134 -3.70 6.96 22.56
C ARG A 134 -4.79 6.38 21.68
N GLU A 135 -4.84 5.04 21.64
CA GLU A 135 -5.82 4.31 20.84
C GLU A 135 -7.26 4.51 21.34
N GLU A 136 -7.47 4.64 22.65
CA GLU A 136 -8.77 4.78 23.30
C GLU A 136 -9.55 6.01 22.80
N ASN A 137 -8.86 7.15 22.71
CA ASN A 137 -9.48 8.43 22.35
C ASN A 137 -9.10 8.90 20.95
N LYS A 138 -8.26 8.15 20.23
CA LYS A 138 -7.66 8.53 18.94
C LYS A 138 -7.00 9.92 18.97
N THR A 139 -6.29 10.20 20.05
CA THR A 139 -5.63 11.51 20.28
C THR A 139 -4.13 11.35 20.36
N LEU A 140 -3.40 12.31 19.81
CA LEU A 140 -1.96 12.45 19.93
C LEU A 140 -1.64 13.41 21.09
N THR A 141 -0.79 12.99 22.04
CA THR A 141 -0.41 13.82 23.19
C THR A 141 1.11 13.95 23.30
N VAL A 142 1.58 15.15 23.64
CA VAL A 142 2.99 15.44 23.89
C VAL A 142 3.33 15.06 25.34
N VAL A 143 4.37 14.27 25.54
CA VAL A 143 4.88 13.92 26.88
C VAL A 143 6.39 14.21 26.96
N PRO A 144 6.89 14.75 28.09
CA PRO A 144 8.32 14.90 28.28
C PRO A 144 9.00 13.52 28.27
N THR A 145 10.14 13.39 27.58
CA THR A 145 10.90 12.14 27.53
C THR A 145 12.37 12.40 27.83
N ALA A 146 12.97 11.54 28.65
CA ALA A 146 14.42 11.53 28.90
C ALA A 146 15.15 10.52 27.99
N ASN A 147 14.42 9.78 27.14
CA ASN A 147 14.97 8.70 26.34
C ASN A 147 14.86 9.04 24.85
N ALA A 148 15.99 9.42 24.23
CA ALA A 148 16.08 9.69 22.80
C ALA A 148 15.73 8.45 21.95
N ALA A 149 15.91 7.22 22.45
CA ALA A 149 15.47 6.03 21.73
C ALA A 149 13.94 5.85 21.71
N ALA A 150 13.20 6.60 22.54
CA ALA A 150 11.74 6.68 22.49
C ALA A 150 11.22 7.75 21.51
N SER A 151 12.09 8.54 20.87
CA SER A 151 11.68 9.32 19.70
C SER A 151 11.48 8.37 18.53
N VAL A 152 10.22 8.16 18.16
CA VAL A 152 9.85 7.24 17.09
C VAL A 152 10.44 7.76 15.78
N ASN A 153 11.24 6.94 15.11
CA ASN A 153 11.57 7.18 13.70
C ASN A 153 10.27 7.00 12.91
N LEU A 154 9.62 8.12 12.54
CA LEU A 154 8.30 8.14 11.91
C LEU A 154 8.26 7.41 10.56
N GLU A 155 9.42 7.12 9.97
CA GLU A 155 9.58 6.34 8.75
C GLU A 155 9.11 4.87 8.90
N TYR A 156 9.03 4.34 10.12
CA TYR A 156 8.51 2.99 10.38
C TYR A 156 6.97 2.90 10.36
N LEU A 157 6.27 4.03 10.27
CA LEU A 157 4.81 4.15 10.27
C LEU A 157 4.21 4.44 8.89
N SER A 158 5.03 4.64 7.85
CA SER A 158 4.59 4.74 6.44
C SER A 158 4.47 3.37 5.76
#